data_AF-A0A1B2G2P0-F1
#
_entry.id   AF-A0A1B2G2P0-F1
#
_cell.length_a   1.000
_cell.length_b   1.000
_cell.length_c   1.000
_cell.angle_alpha   90.00
_cell.angle_beta   90.00
_cell.angle_gamma   90.00
#
_symmetry.space_group_name_H-M   'P 1'
#
loop_
_entity.id
_entity.type
_entity.pdbx_description
1 polymer ?
#
loop_
_entity_poly.entity_id
_entity_poly.type
_entity_poly.pdbx_seq_one_letter_code
_entity_poly.pdbx_strand_id
1 'polypeptide(L)'
;MKNYAILKAFSEKIFLVGSGNFWYEEGTIGNDNSRLYKVYRGTLFSLYGFMTILEIMAALFGDFPEDEKRDSVTFAVSHTIVVLKILSIVSNKKLLRIMNLNMVKIGEAHEDSKLMEEKYKILKTNVLGYFIIVYVTTAFYIFEGLRKFFYGTHFITVVTYYPSFEDNTLPANAFRIFT
;
A
#
# COMPACT_ATOMS: atom_id res chain seq x y z
N MET A 1 -27.22 3.11 -11.62
CA MET A 1 -27.23 2.60 -10.19
C MET A 1 -26.14 1.57 -9.79
N LYS A 2 -25.76 0.55 -10.58
CA LYS A 2 -24.69 -0.41 -10.16
C LYS A 2 -23.32 0.26 -9.96
N ASN A 3 -22.95 1.20 -10.83
CA ASN A 3 -21.64 1.88 -10.77
C ASN A 3 -21.51 2.83 -9.59
N TYR A 4 -22.60 3.52 -9.20
CA TYR A 4 -22.66 4.29 -7.96
C TYR A 4 -22.28 3.43 -6.76
N ALA A 5 -22.92 2.26 -6.59
CA ALA A 5 -22.66 1.37 -5.47
C ALA A 5 -21.23 0.83 -5.47
N ILE A 6 -20.69 0.51 -6.65
CA ILE A 6 -19.31 0.03 -6.81
C ILE A 6 -18.30 1.11 -6.43
N LEU A 7 -18.43 2.31 -7.00
CA LEU A 7 -17.49 3.42 -6.74
C LEU A 7 -17.56 3.90 -5.29
N LYS A 8 -18.76 3.90 -4.70
CA LYS A 8 -18.95 4.18 -3.27
C LYS A 8 -18.25 3.15 -2.40
N ALA A 9 -18.47 1.85 -2.64
CA ALA A 9 -17.81 0.78 -1.91
C ALA A 9 -16.28 0.82 -2.02
N PHE A 10 -15.74 1.18 -3.20
CA PHE A 10 -14.30 1.40 -3.35
C PHE A 10 -13.80 2.61 -2.56
N SER A 11 -14.53 3.72 -2.62
CA SER A 11 -14.19 4.94 -1.88
C SER A 11 -14.23 4.72 -0.35
N GLU A 12 -15.16 3.88 0.13
CA GLU A 12 -15.24 3.46 1.54
C GLU A 12 -14.00 2.64 1.94
N LYS A 13 -13.63 1.66 1.12
CA LYS A 13 -12.42 0.86 1.37
C LYS A 13 -11.15 1.71 1.36
N ILE A 14 -11.03 2.64 0.41
CA ILE A 14 -9.87 3.55 0.33
C ILE A 14 -9.82 4.48 1.55
N PHE A 15 -10.97 4.92 2.07
CA PHE A 15 -11.03 5.73 3.29
C PHE A 15 -10.48 4.97 4.50
N LEU A 16 -10.77 3.68 4.64
CA LEU A 16 -10.23 2.86 5.75
C LEU A 16 -8.70 2.71 5.69
N VAL A 17 -8.12 2.69 4.50
CA VAL A 17 -6.66 2.62 4.29
C VAL A 17 -5.94 3.94 4.61
N GLY A 18 -6.66 5.01 4.97
CA GLY A 18 -6.08 6.28 5.43
C GLY A 18 -5.85 7.33 4.34
N SER A 19 -6.10 6.99 3.07
CA SER A 19 -5.93 7.91 1.93
C SER A 19 -6.99 9.03 1.88
N GLY A 20 -8.07 8.89 2.65
CA GLY A 20 -9.16 9.84 2.80
C GLY A 20 -10.36 9.55 1.90
N ASN A 21 -11.37 10.41 2.01
CA ASN A 21 -12.65 10.30 1.33
C ASN A 21 -12.55 10.92 -0.06
N PHE A 22 -12.50 10.07 -1.09
CA PHE A 22 -12.50 10.45 -2.51
C PHE A 22 -13.90 10.52 -3.12
N TRP A 23 -14.93 10.35 -2.31
CA TRP A 23 -16.31 10.45 -2.76
C TRP A 23 -16.79 11.89 -2.82
N TYR A 24 -17.68 12.16 -3.77
CA TYR A 24 -18.16 13.50 -4.05
C TYR A 24 -19.28 13.95 -3.09
N GLU A 25 -20.06 13.02 -2.52
CA GLU A 25 -21.12 13.36 -1.56
C GLU A 25 -20.52 13.52 -0.16
N GLU A 26 -20.62 14.72 0.38
CA GLU A 26 -20.13 15.00 1.73
C GLU A 26 -20.96 14.22 2.78
N GLY A 27 -20.28 13.73 3.83
CA GLY A 27 -20.92 13.05 4.96
C GLY A 27 -21.36 11.60 4.73
N THR A 28 -21.24 11.04 3.52
CA THR A 28 -21.72 9.68 3.22
C THR A 28 -20.75 8.55 3.55
N ILE A 29 -19.44 8.76 3.39
CA ILE A 29 -18.41 7.75 3.66
C ILE A 29 -17.72 7.99 5.00
N GLY A 30 -17.31 9.22 5.24
CA GLY A 30 -16.52 9.57 6.42
C GLY A 30 -15.97 10.99 6.36
N ASN A 31 -15.59 11.50 7.52
CA ASN A 31 -15.06 12.84 7.68
C ASN A 31 -13.53 12.83 7.83
N ASP A 32 -12.84 13.10 6.73
CA ASP A 32 -11.37 13.23 6.70
C ASP A 32 -10.84 14.39 7.54
N ASN A 33 -11.68 15.39 7.79
CA ASN A 33 -11.31 16.56 8.57
C ASN A 33 -11.36 16.29 10.07
N SER A 34 -11.90 15.15 10.50
CA SER A 34 -11.91 14.76 11.91
C SER A 34 -10.47 14.65 12.44
N ARG A 35 -10.27 15.10 13.69
CA ARG A 35 -8.94 15.06 14.34
C ARG A 35 -8.38 13.64 14.43
N LEU A 36 -9.24 12.67 14.77
CA LEU A 36 -8.87 11.26 14.85
C LEU A 36 -8.34 10.73 13.52
N TYR A 37 -9.03 11.03 12.41
CA TYR A 37 -8.61 10.58 11.09
C TYR A 37 -7.31 11.25 10.64
N LYS A 38 -7.11 12.53 10.96
CA LYS A 38 -5.84 13.23 10.68
C LYS A 38 -4.66 12.61 11.43
N VAL A 39 -4.85 12.25 12.71
CA VAL A 39 -3.83 11.56 13.50
C VAL A 39 -3.56 10.17 12.91
N TYR A 40 -4.59 9.36 12.68
CA TYR A 40 -4.47 8.04 12.05
C TYR A 40 -3.69 8.09 10.74
N ARG A 41 -4.10 8.97 9.82
CA ARG A 41 -3.44 9.17 8.53
C ARG A 41 -2.00 9.65 8.69
N GLY A 42 -1.77 10.59 9.60
CA GLY A 42 -0.44 11.10 9.91
C GLY A 42 0.49 9.99 10.39
N THR A 43 0.05 9.20 11.37
CA THR A 43 0.80 8.04 11.89
C THR A 43 1.08 7.03 10.79
N LEU A 44 0.08 6.66 10.00
CA LEU A 44 0.21 5.67 8.93
C LEU A 44 1.21 6.11 7.85
N PHE A 45 1.12 7.37 7.37
CA PHE A 45 2.08 7.88 6.38
C PHE A 45 3.47 8.13 6.96
N SER A 46 3.58 8.51 8.23
CA SER A 46 4.88 8.59 8.90
C SER A 46 5.55 7.23 9.00
N LEU A 47 4.80 6.16 9.33
CA LEU A 47 5.35 4.80 9.37
C LEU A 47 5.83 4.35 7.99
N TYR A 48 5.02 4.51 6.94
CA TYR A 48 5.43 4.16 5.58
C TYR A 48 6.63 4.98 5.10
N GLY A 49 6.63 6.29 5.36
CA GLY A 49 7.74 7.17 5.00
C GLY A 49 9.03 6.81 5.74
N PHE A 50 8.94 6.55 7.04
CA PHE A 50 10.09 6.16 7.86
C PHE A 50 10.69 4.82 7.40
N MET A 51 9.84 3.80 7.16
CA MET A 51 10.27 2.52 6.61
C MET A 51 10.98 2.70 5.27
N THR A 52 10.39 3.46 4.34
CA THR A 52 10.97 3.70 3.02
C THR A 52 12.32 4.42 3.11
N ILE A 53 12.47 5.38 4.03
CA ILE A 53 13.76 6.06 4.28
C ILE A 53 14.80 5.05 4.76
N LEU A 54 14.44 4.17 5.70
CA LEU A 54 15.36 3.14 6.19
C LEU A 54 15.78 2.16 5.10
N GLU A 55 14.90 1.82 4.16
CA GLU A 55 15.23 0.98 3.01
C GLU A 55 16.15 1.69 2.01
N ILE A 56 15.90 2.97 1.72
CA ILE A 56 16.79 3.78 0.89
C ILE A 56 18.18 3.86 1.55
N MET A 57 18.23 4.09 2.86
CA MET A 57 19.50 4.09 3.61
C MET A 57 20.18 2.72 3.58
N ALA A 58 19.43 1.62 3.66
CA ALA A 58 19.97 0.27 3.51
C ALA A 58 20.57 0.06 2.11
N ALA A 59 19.87 0.50 1.06
CA ALA A 59 20.35 0.37 -0.31
C ALA A 59 21.60 1.21 -0.60
N LEU A 60 21.74 2.39 0.04
CA LEU A 60 22.85 3.32 -0.20
C LEU A 60 24.06 3.10 0.72
N PHE A 61 23.82 2.78 1.98
CA PHE A 61 24.87 2.74 3.04
C PHE A 61 24.97 1.40 3.75
N GLY A 62 24.03 0.48 3.50
CA GLY A 62 24.03 -0.82 4.16
C GLY A 62 25.14 -1.73 3.65
N ASP A 63 25.83 -2.36 4.58
CA ASP A 63 26.80 -3.41 4.30
C ASP A 63 26.13 -4.77 4.53
N PHE A 64 25.69 -5.40 3.44
CA PHE A 64 24.94 -6.65 3.46
C PHE A 64 25.58 -7.68 2.51
N PRO A 65 25.39 -8.98 2.77
CA PRO A 65 25.67 -10.05 1.81
C PRO A 65 25.00 -9.79 0.45
N GLU A 66 25.56 -10.32 -0.65
CA GLU A 66 25.09 -10.02 -2.00
C GLU A 66 23.59 -10.34 -2.24
N ASP A 67 23.07 -11.39 -1.62
CA ASP A 67 21.65 -11.75 -1.71
C ASP A 67 20.77 -10.67 -1.07
N GLU A 68 21.10 -10.23 0.14
CA GLU A 68 20.31 -9.23 0.87
C GLU A 68 20.50 -7.81 0.33
N LYS A 69 21.66 -7.53 -0.28
CA LYS A 69 21.90 -6.26 -0.98
C LYS A 69 21.01 -6.11 -2.21
N ARG A 70 20.68 -7.19 -2.91
CA ARG A 70 19.74 -7.15 -4.04
C ARG A 70 18.31 -6.91 -3.57
N ASP A 71 17.93 -7.52 -2.45
CA ASP A 71 16.62 -7.33 -1.83
C ASP A 71 16.45 -5.89 -1.33
N SER A 72 17.47 -5.30 -0.68
CA SER A 72 17.41 -3.92 -0.19
C SER A 72 17.16 -2.90 -1.30
N VAL A 73 17.83 -3.04 -2.45
CA VAL A 73 17.62 -2.18 -3.62
C VAL A 73 16.21 -2.36 -4.20
N THR A 74 15.73 -3.61 -4.28
CA THR A 74 14.40 -3.92 -4.80
C THR A 74 13.30 -3.31 -3.92
N PHE A 75 13.41 -3.47 -2.60
CA PHE A 75 12.47 -2.88 -1.65
C PHE A 75 12.51 -1.35 -1.69
N ALA A 76 13.70 -0.75 -1.61
CA ALA A 76 13.85 0.71 -1.66
C ALA A 76 13.19 1.32 -2.91
N VAL A 77 13.39 0.75 -4.10
CA VAL A 77 12.77 1.26 -5.33
C VAL A 77 11.25 1.04 -5.31
N SER A 78 10.80 -0.17 -4.98
CA SER A 78 9.38 -0.52 -5.01
C SER A 78 8.54 0.29 -4.03
N HIS A 79 8.96 0.40 -2.76
CA HIS A 79 8.25 1.15 -1.74
C HIS A 79 8.32 2.65 -1.98
N THR A 80 9.43 3.18 -2.51
CA THR A 80 9.48 4.57 -2.97
C THR A 80 8.44 4.86 -4.05
N ILE A 81 8.30 3.98 -5.05
CA ILE A 81 7.28 4.15 -6.11
C ILE A 81 5.86 4.14 -5.50
N VAL A 82 5.59 3.24 -4.56
CA VAL A 82 4.29 3.14 -3.88
C VAL A 82 4.00 4.41 -3.08
N VAL A 83 4.95 4.88 -2.26
CA VAL A 83 4.81 6.11 -1.47
C VAL A 83 4.57 7.32 -2.38
N LEU A 84 5.34 7.46 -3.46
CA LEU A 84 5.14 8.55 -4.42
C LEU A 84 3.76 8.51 -5.09
N LYS A 85 3.26 7.32 -5.44
CA LYS A 85 1.90 7.15 -5.98
C LYS A 85 0.84 7.56 -4.97
N ILE A 86 1.00 7.16 -3.71
CA ILE A 86 0.06 7.52 -2.64
C ILE A 86 0.05 9.05 -2.43
N LEU A 87 1.23 9.67 -2.37
CA LEU A 87 1.36 11.13 -2.26
C LEU A 87 0.70 11.85 -3.44
N SER A 88 0.88 11.34 -4.66
CA SER A 88 0.23 11.88 -5.86
C SER A 88 -1.29 11.80 -5.77
N ILE A 89 -1.84 10.66 -5.34
CA ILE A 89 -3.30 10.47 -5.16
C ILE A 89 -3.85 11.43 -4.11
N VAL A 90 -3.20 11.54 -2.96
CA VAL A 90 -3.63 12.41 -1.85
C VAL A 90 -3.57 13.88 -2.25
N SER A 91 -2.52 14.29 -2.97
CA SER A 91 -2.35 15.67 -3.46
C SER A 91 -3.41 16.04 -4.50
N ASN A 92 -3.80 15.09 -5.35
CA ASN A 92 -4.80 15.30 -6.41
C ASN A 92 -6.23 14.91 -6.01
N LYS A 93 -6.51 14.82 -4.71
CA LYS A 93 -7.80 14.35 -4.19
C LYS A 93 -9.02 15.13 -4.71
N LYS A 94 -8.91 16.45 -4.85
CA LYS A 94 -10.01 17.28 -5.38
C LYS A 94 -10.36 16.89 -6.81
N LEU A 95 -9.34 16.66 -7.64
CA LEU A 95 -9.52 16.20 -9.02
C LEU A 95 -10.20 14.83 -9.06
N LEU A 96 -9.76 13.89 -8.24
CA LEU A 96 -10.36 12.55 -8.16
C LEU A 96 -11.83 12.57 -7.73
N ARG A 97 -12.21 13.46 -6.80
CA ARG A 97 -13.62 13.68 -6.44
C ARG A 97 -14.46 14.16 -7.61
N ILE A 98 -13.94 15.14 -8.37
CA ILE A 98 -14.61 15.68 -9.56
C ILE A 98 -14.74 14.59 -10.63
N MET A 99 -13.70 13.77 -10.83
CA MET A 99 -13.76 12.64 -11.77
C MET A 99 -14.83 11.63 -11.36
N ASN A 100 -14.90 11.24 -10.08
CA ASN A 100 -15.93 10.33 -9.58
C ASN A 100 -17.35 10.91 -9.77
N LEU A 101 -17.53 12.20 -9.50
CA LEU A 101 -18.78 12.91 -9.75
C LEU A 101 -19.18 12.85 -11.23
N ASN A 102 -18.24 13.15 -12.13
CA ASN A 102 -18.47 13.17 -13.57
C ASN A 102 -18.79 11.76 -14.10
N MET A 103 -18.11 10.73 -13.61
CA MET A 103 -18.41 9.33 -13.96
C MET A 103 -19.84 8.95 -13.58
N VAL A 104 -20.30 9.37 -12.39
CA VAL A 104 -21.66 9.04 -11.92
C VAL A 104 -22.72 9.88 -12.64
N LYS A 105 -22.52 11.19 -12.80
CA LYS A 105 -23.57 12.09 -13.31
C LYS A 105 -23.62 12.21 -14.83
N ILE A 106 -22.45 12.24 -15.48
CA ILE A 106 -22.33 12.45 -16.94
C ILE A 106 -22.19 11.11 -17.64
N GLY A 107 -21.46 10.17 -17.04
CA GLY A 107 -21.26 8.83 -17.59
C GLY A 107 -22.54 8.01 -17.70
N GLU A 108 -23.47 8.14 -16.75
CA GLU A 108 -24.68 7.29 -16.68
C GLU A 108 -25.54 7.34 -17.96
N ALA A 109 -25.62 8.50 -18.63
CA ALA A 109 -26.37 8.63 -19.88
C ALA A 109 -25.72 7.92 -21.09
N HIS A 110 -24.44 7.59 -20.99
CA HIS A 110 -23.63 7.00 -22.06
C HIS A 110 -23.13 5.58 -21.72
N GLU A 111 -23.61 4.99 -20.63
CA GLU A 111 -23.19 3.66 -20.17
C GLU A 111 -23.95 2.54 -20.89
N ASP A 112 -23.24 1.75 -21.70
CA ASP A 112 -23.75 0.45 -22.16
C ASP A 112 -23.63 -0.58 -21.02
N SER A 113 -24.77 -1.10 -20.57
CA SER A 113 -24.85 -2.07 -19.47
C SER A 113 -24.04 -3.35 -19.74
N LYS A 114 -23.98 -3.83 -20.98
CA LYS A 114 -23.21 -5.04 -21.33
C LYS A 114 -21.71 -4.76 -21.26
N LEU A 115 -21.28 -3.63 -21.81
CA LEU A 115 -19.88 -3.21 -21.76
C LEU A 115 -19.41 -2.99 -20.31
N MET A 116 -20.23 -2.34 -19.49
CA MET A 116 -19.90 -2.09 -18.08
C MET A 116 -19.77 -3.38 -17.27
N GLU A 117 -20.62 -4.39 -17.53
CA GLU A 117 -20.50 -5.69 -16.89
C GLU A 117 -19.19 -6.41 -17.30
N GLU A 118 -18.83 -6.35 -18.57
CA GLU A 118 -17.58 -6.93 -19.08
C GLU A 118 -16.36 -6.24 -18.44
N LYS A 119 -16.32 -4.90 -18.44
CA LYS A 119 -15.22 -4.15 -17.81
C LYS A 119 -15.14 -4.39 -16.31
N TYR A 120 -16.27 -4.54 -15.62
CA TYR A 120 -16.29 -4.88 -14.21
C TYR A 120 -15.70 -6.28 -13.95
N LYS A 121 -16.02 -7.28 -14.77
CA LYS A 121 -15.43 -8.63 -14.66
C LYS A 121 -13.92 -8.61 -14.87
N ILE A 122 -13.45 -7.88 -15.88
CA ILE A 122 -12.02 -7.71 -16.15
C ILE A 122 -11.32 -7.03 -14.97
N LEU A 123 -11.86 -5.90 -14.48
CA LEU A 123 -11.34 -5.19 -13.31
C LEU A 123 -11.26 -6.11 -12.09
N LYS A 124 -12.35 -6.81 -11.77
CA LYS A 124 -12.42 -7.71 -10.63
C LYS A 124 -11.38 -8.82 -10.70
N THR A 125 -11.21 -9.41 -11.89
CA THR A 125 -10.22 -10.48 -12.13
C THR A 125 -8.80 -9.96 -11.95
N ASN A 126 -8.49 -8.79 -12.51
CA ASN A 126 -7.16 -8.17 -12.36
C ASN A 126 -6.85 -7.78 -10.91
N VAL A 127 -7.81 -7.19 -10.21
CA VAL A 127 -7.65 -6.83 -8.79
C VAL A 127 -7.45 -8.08 -7.93
N LEU A 128 -8.23 -9.13 -8.16
CA LEU A 128 -8.09 -10.40 -7.43
C LEU A 128 -6.72 -11.05 -7.72
N GLY A 129 -6.31 -11.11 -8.99
CA GLY A 129 -5.01 -11.61 -9.40
C GLY A 129 -3.86 -10.85 -8.75
N TYR A 130 -3.96 -9.51 -8.70
CA TYR A 130 -2.99 -8.67 -7.99
C TYR A 130 -2.89 -9.03 -6.51
N PHE A 131 -4.01 -9.13 -5.80
CA PHE A 131 -4.00 -9.53 -4.39
C PHE A 131 -3.39 -10.91 -4.18
N ILE A 132 -3.76 -11.90 -5.00
CA ILE A 132 -3.19 -13.25 -4.92
C ILE A 132 -1.68 -13.20 -5.08
N ILE A 133 -1.17 -12.51 -6.11
CA ILE A 133 0.27 -12.41 -6.35
C ILE A 133 0.96 -11.76 -5.16
N VAL A 134 0.47 -10.63 -4.66
CA VAL A 134 1.07 -9.92 -3.52
C VAL A 134 1.12 -10.83 -2.29
N TYR A 135 0.00 -11.41 -1.87
CA TYR A 135 -0.03 -12.26 -0.67
C TYR A 135 0.80 -13.53 -0.82
N VAL A 136 0.84 -14.13 -2.01
CA VAL A 136 1.69 -15.29 -2.28
C VAL A 136 3.17 -14.90 -2.23
N THR A 137 3.57 -13.77 -2.80
CA THR A 137 4.95 -13.28 -2.71
C THR A 137 5.35 -12.98 -1.26
N THR A 138 4.48 -12.35 -0.48
CA THR A 138 4.73 -12.12 0.95
C THR A 138 4.88 -13.43 1.72
N ALA A 139 4.05 -14.43 1.44
CA ALA A 139 4.18 -15.74 2.06
C ALA A 139 5.53 -16.40 1.73
N PHE A 140 6.01 -16.29 0.49
CA PHE A 140 7.33 -16.80 0.10
C PHE A 140 8.47 -16.08 0.84
N TYR A 141 8.41 -14.76 1.00
CA TYR A 141 9.40 -14.02 1.81
C TYR A 141 9.40 -14.48 3.28
N ILE A 142 8.22 -14.76 3.86
CA ILE A 142 8.14 -15.33 5.22
C ILE A 142 8.78 -16.72 5.27
N PHE A 143 8.49 -17.59 4.31
CA PHE A 143 9.11 -18.92 4.24
C PHE A 143 10.63 -18.86 4.08
N GLU A 144 11.13 -17.90 3.29
CA GLU A 144 12.56 -17.66 3.15
C GLU A 144 13.19 -17.16 4.45
N GLY A 145 12.55 -16.21 5.14
CA GLY A 145 12.98 -15.75 6.46
C GLY A 145 13.03 -16.89 7.48
N LEU A 146 12.01 -17.76 7.50
CA LEU A 146 11.97 -18.94 8.36
C LEU A 146 13.09 -19.93 8.01
N ARG A 147 13.32 -20.18 6.71
CA ARG A 147 14.42 -21.03 6.24
C ARG A 147 15.75 -20.50 6.78
N LYS A 148 16.06 -19.21 6.56
CA LYS A 148 17.28 -18.55 7.05
C LYS A 148 17.44 -18.73 8.57
N PHE A 149 16.36 -18.49 9.33
CA PHE A 149 16.33 -18.71 10.79
C PHE A 149 16.71 -20.14 11.20
N PHE A 150 16.17 -21.17 10.55
CA PHE A 150 16.50 -22.57 10.86
C PHE A 150 17.92 -22.98 10.48
N TYR A 151 18.54 -22.31 9.49
CA TYR A 151 19.95 -22.52 9.13
C TYR A 151 20.95 -21.73 9.98
N GLY A 152 20.47 -21.03 11.02
CA GLY A 152 21.31 -20.30 11.98
C GLY A 152 21.62 -18.86 11.60
N THR A 153 20.94 -18.29 10.59
CA THR A 153 21.02 -16.87 10.25
C THR A 153 19.81 -16.09 10.77
N HIS A 154 19.79 -14.77 10.62
CA HIS A 154 18.73 -13.91 11.17
C HIS A 154 17.44 -14.02 10.36
N PHE A 155 16.29 -13.90 11.05
CA PHE A 155 15.00 -13.79 10.37
C PHE A 155 14.88 -12.39 9.75
N ILE A 156 15.01 -12.32 8.43
CA ILE A 156 14.96 -11.07 7.67
C ILE A 156 13.86 -11.19 6.62
N THR A 157 12.79 -10.42 6.82
CA THR A 157 11.68 -10.26 5.87
C THR A 157 11.76 -8.95 5.09
N VAL A 158 12.48 -7.96 5.62
CA VAL A 158 12.75 -6.66 5.00
C VAL A 158 14.17 -6.23 5.38
N VAL A 159 14.92 -5.69 4.41
CA VAL A 159 16.29 -5.20 4.63
C VAL A 159 16.26 -3.69 4.84
N THR A 160 16.33 -3.27 6.11
CA THR A 160 16.34 -1.86 6.54
C THR A 160 17.68 -1.48 7.15
N TYR A 161 18.02 -0.19 7.13
CA TYR A 161 19.28 0.31 7.72
C TYR A 161 19.33 0.14 9.25
N TYR A 162 18.16 0.15 9.89
CA TYR A 162 18.00 -0.12 11.32
C TYR A 162 16.84 -1.09 11.53
N PRO A 163 16.97 -2.08 12.44
CA PRO A 163 18.16 -2.43 13.23
C PRO A 163 19.29 -3.03 12.38
N SER A 164 20.55 -2.79 12.77
CA SER A 164 21.74 -3.30 12.07
C SER A 164 21.65 -4.81 11.85
N PHE A 165 22.16 -5.31 10.72
CA PHE A 165 22.13 -6.73 10.36
C PHE A 165 22.58 -7.65 11.51
N GLU A 166 23.67 -7.29 12.18
CA GLU A 166 24.26 -8.09 13.28
C GLU A 166 23.50 -8.00 14.61
N ASP A 167 22.55 -7.05 14.74
CA ASP A 167 21.79 -6.87 15.97
C ASP A 167 20.73 -7.98 16.11
N ASN A 168 20.91 -8.79 17.16
CA ASN A 168 20.07 -9.93 17.51
C ASN A 168 19.24 -9.73 18.78
N THR A 169 19.17 -8.50 19.26
CA THR A 169 18.39 -8.19 20.45
C THR A 169 16.90 -8.42 20.19
N LEU A 170 16.15 -8.78 21.25
CA LEU A 170 14.69 -8.95 21.19
C LEU A 170 13.96 -7.75 20.56
N PRO A 171 14.32 -6.48 20.86
CA PRO A 171 13.72 -5.31 20.21
C PRO A 171 14.02 -5.23 18.71
N ALA A 172 15.24 -5.59 18.27
CA ALA A 172 15.61 -5.60 16.87
C ALA A 172 14.80 -6.66 16.09
N ASN A 173 14.66 -7.86 16.64
CA ASN A 173 13.85 -8.91 16.03
C ASN A 173 12.36 -8.57 16.01
N ALA A 174 11.83 -7.94 17.07
CA ALA A 174 10.46 -7.44 17.07
C ALA A 174 10.26 -6.37 15.99
N PHE A 175 11.19 -5.42 15.84
CA PHE A 175 11.10 -4.39 14.79
C PHE A 175 11.03 -5.03 13.40
N ARG A 176 11.94 -5.95 13.05
CA ARG A 176 11.96 -6.66 11.75
C ARG A 176 10.67 -7.41 11.43
N ILE A 177 9.95 -7.89 12.44
CA ILE A 177 8.68 -8.63 12.28
C ILE A 177 7.48 -7.68 12.12
N PHE A 178 7.51 -6.51 12.80
CA PHE A 178 6.38 -5.59 12.85
C PHE A 178 6.43 -4.44 11.84
N THR A 179 7.58 -4.20 11.19
CA THR A 179 7.70 -3.34 10.00
C THR A 179 7.62 -4.16 8.73
#